data_AF-A0A0F9A1I5-F1
#
_entry.id   AF-A0A0F9A1I5-F1
#
_cell.length_a   1.000
_cell.length_b   1.000
_cell.length_c   1.000
_cell.angle_alpha   90.00
_cell.angle_beta   90.00
_cell.angle_gamma   90.00
#
_symmetry.space_group_name_H-M   'P 1'
#
loop_
_entity.id
_entity.type
_entity.pdbx_description
1 polymer ?
#
loop_
_entity_poly.entity_id
_entity_poly.type
_entity_poly.pdbx_seq_one_letter_code
_entity_poly.pdbx_strand_id
1 'polypeptide(L)'
;MTEIYQSQLTPESDTKKQFLETEFQLLQRAIPAKETSTATHNIHSYPAKFIPHFPRLMIKHYTNGGDFVLDPMCGSGTTMIEASLLGRYSTGIDLDPISYLISKVATTPIEDNRIEFLTNKFVGSLKEKMKPNAVKKIDLPTDEEFPNASPFWFRPEVMRELIFIRDQMDEIEDSELRDVAKLSLSNIARDVSNADPRDIFPQRDKDLLVRERKDVYLEFVRSLKRVTTKIRKFTLGVENKNLAEVILGDSRKIEKESDTFDLVCTSPPYAYAMDYPRV
;
A
#
# COMPACT_ATOMS: atom_id res chain seq x y z
N MET A 1 21.59 14.74 -14.98
CA MET A 1 20.19 15.17 -14.77
C MET A 1 20.14 16.15 -13.60
N THR A 2 21.02 17.16 -13.60
CA THR A 2 21.38 17.90 -12.38
C THR A 2 21.09 19.40 -12.49
N GLU A 3 20.31 19.84 -13.48
CA GLU A 3 20.11 21.28 -13.75
C GLU A 3 18.63 21.64 -14.04
N ILE A 4 17.69 21.19 -13.22
CA ILE A 4 16.29 21.69 -13.29
C ILE A 4 15.82 22.33 -11.98
N TYR A 5 16.59 22.25 -10.88
CA TYR A 5 16.13 22.71 -9.57
C TYR A 5 17.04 23.76 -8.93
N GLN A 6 17.09 24.97 -9.50
CA GLN A 6 17.47 26.17 -8.74
C GLN A 6 16.67 27.38 -9.22
N SER A 7 15.51 27.60 -8.60
CA SER A 7 14.92 28.94 -8.52
C SER A 7 14.73 29.29 -7.04
N GLN A 8 15.59 30.18 -6.56
CA GLN A 8 15.48 30.82 -5.25
C GLN A 8 14.53 32.02 -5.37
N LEU A 9 13.24 31.81 -5.21
CA LEU A 9 12.29 32.89 -4.93
C LEU A 9 11.25 32.34 -3.95
N THR A 10 11.21 32.92 -2.76
CA THR A 10 10.06 32.83 -1.85
C THR A 10 9.22 34.08 -2.05
N PRO A 11 8.07 34.02 -2.75
CA PRO A 11 7.30 35.21 -3.00
C PRO A 11 6.04 35.25 -2.10
N GLU A 12 5.41 36.43 -2.02
CA GLU A 12 4.19 36.71 -1.24
C GLU A 12 3.00 35.81 -1.67
N SER A 13 1.91 35.81 -0.89
CA SER A 13 0.84 34.81 -1.01
C SER A 13 0.20 34.69 -2.41
N ASP A 14 0.01 35.80 -3.13
CA ASP A 14 -0.56 35.82 -4.49
C ASP A 14 0.39 35.22 -5.55
N THR A 15 1.69 35.38 -5.34
CA THR A 15 2.72 34.85 -6.25
C THR A 15 2.97 33.36 -6.03
N LYS A 16 2.77 32.84 -4.80
CA LYS A 16 2.80 31.39 -4.54
C LYS A 16 1.69 30.64 -5.26
N LYS A 17 0.46 31.17 -5.25
CA LYS A 17 -0.68 30.55 -5.95
C LYS A 17 -0.43 30.47 -7.45
N GLN A 18 -0.01 31.57 -8.06
CA GLN A 18 0.26 31.65 -9.49
C GLN A 18 1.43 30.73 -9.92
N PHE A 19 2.44 30.60 -9.07
CA PHE A 19 3.53 29.62 -9.25
C PHE A 19 3.00 28.18 -9.23
N LEU A 20 2.20 27.82 -8.22
CA LEU A 20 1.61 26.48 -8.11
C LEU A 20 0.69 26.15 -9.30
N GLU A 21 -0.12 27.09 -9.74
CA GLU A 21 -0.97 26.93 -10.93
C GLU A 21 -0.12 26.63 -12.18
N THR A 22 1.03 27.29 -12.32
CA THR A 22 1.97 27.06 -13.42
C THR A 22 2.61 25.67 -13.32
N GLU A 23 3.12 25.30 -12.15
CA GLU A 23 3.67 23.96 -11.89
C GLU A 23 2.64 22.86 -12.14
N PHE A 24 1.39 23.06 -11.77
CA PHE A 24 0.31 22.09 -12.04
C PHE A 24 0.05 21.91 -13.53
N GLN A 25 0.02 23.00 -14.29
CA GLN A 25 -0.15 22.92 -15.74
C GLN A 25 1.02 22.18 -16.41
N LEU A 26 2.24 22.33 -15.89
CA LEU A 26 3.42 21.61 -16.37
C LEU A 26 3.34 20.11 -16.02
N LEU A 27 2.98 19.78 -14.79
CA LEU A 27 2.79 18.40 -14.33
C LEU A 27 1.73 17.65 -15.14
N GLN A 28 0.61 18.30 -15.48
CA GLN A 28 -0.44 17.69 -16.32
C GLN A 28 0.03 17.32 -17.73
N ARG A 29 1.06 17.99 -18.25
CA ARG A 29 1.52 17.81 -19.63
C ARG A 29 2.62 16.76 -19.78
N ALA A 30 3.25 16.31 -18.69
CA ALA A 30 4.59 15.74 -18.79
C ALA A 30 4.98 14.59 -17.84
N ILE A 31 4.05 13.88 -17.17
CA ILE A 31 4.46 12.80 -16.22
C ILE A 31 4.44 11.41 -16.91
N PRO A 32 5.60 10.77 -17.15
CA PRO A 32 5.66 9.37 -17.53
C PRO A 32 5.18 8.48 -16.38
N ALA A 33 4.45 7.39 -16.67
CA ALA A 33 3.96 6.44 -15.67
C ALA A 33 5.07 5.83 -14.78
N LYS A 34 6.33 5.82 -15.24
CA LYS A 34 7.49 5.33 -14.47
C LYS A 34 7.84 6.24 -13.29
N GLU A 35 7.52 7.54 -13.37
CA GLU A 35 7.81 8.54 -12.34
C GLU A 35 6.79 8.53 -11.20
N THR A 36 5.65 7.83 -11.37
CA THR A 36 4.60 7.70 -10.35
C THR A 36 4.73 6.44 -9.48
N SER A 37 5.74 5.61 -9.74
CA SER A 37 5.95 4.30 -9.09
C SER A 37 7.26 4.21 -8.29
N THR A 38 7.86 5.35 -7.96
CA THR A 38 9.08 5.49 -7.16
C THR A 38 8.86 5.03 -5.71
N ALA A 39 9.93 4.63 -5.03
CA ALA A 39 9.87 4.11 -3.65
C ALA A 39 8.79 3.02 -3.47
N THR A 40 7.90 3.20 -2.49
CA THR A 40 6.77 2.32 -2.14
C THR A 40 5.46 2.69 -2.81
N HIS A 41 5.41 3.69 -3.69
CA HIS A 41 4.22 3.95 -4.50
C HIS A 41 3.86 2.70 -5.32
N ASN A 42 2.56 2.40 -5.45
CA ASN A 42 2.08 1.21 -6.15
C ASN A 42 2.65 -0.11 -5.58
N ILE A 43 2.81 -0.22 -4.26
CA ILE A 43 3.16 -1.47 -3.57
C ILE A 43 2.00 -2.49 -3.55
N HIS A 44 0.77 -1.99 -3.68
CA HIS A 44 -0.46 -2.76 -3.82
C HIS A 44 -1.39 -2.09 -4.83
N SER A 45 -2.27 -2.88 -5.48
CA SER A 45 -3.33 -2.35 -6.33
C SER A 45 -4.34 -1.55 -5.50
N TYR A 46 -4.59 -0.31 -5.88
CA TYR A 46 -5.53 0.57 -5.20
C TYR A 46 -6.12 1.56 -6.23
N PRO A 47 -7.44 1.76 -6.27
CA PRO A 47 -8.07 2.63 -7.25
C PRO A 47 -7.84 4.11 -6.92
N ALA A 48 -8.02 4.98 -7.93
CA ALA A 48 -8.20 6.42 -7.75
C ALA A 48 -7.15 7.14 -6.86
N LYS A 49 -5.87 6.77 -7.01
CA LYS A 49 -4.76 7.46 -6.35
C LYS A 49 -4.48 8.78 -7.06
N PHE A 50 -4.29 9.87 -6.31
CA PHE A 50 -3.50 11.01 -6.77
C PHE A 50 -2.07 10.62 -7.19
N ILE A 51 -1.56 11.34 -8.19
CA ILE A 51 -0.19 11.21 -8.71
C ILE A 51 0.79 11.80 -7.67
N PRO A 52 1.89 11.12 -7.29
CA PRO A 52 2.77 11.55 -6.18
C PRO A 52 3.32 12.97 -6.28
N HIS A 53 3.50 13.48 -7.50
CA HIS A 53 3.96 14.85 -7.76
C HIS A 53 3.04 15.93 -7.14
N PHE A 54 1.73 15.69 -7.07
CA PHE A 54 0.77 16.64 -6.49
C PHE A 54 0.98 16.84 -4.98
N PRO A 55 0.89 15.79 -4.13
CA PRO A 55 1.16 15.94 -2.70
C PRO A 55 2.61 16.37 -2.45
N ARG A 56 3.59 15.87 -3.22
CA ARG A 56 4.98 16.32 -3.10
C ARG A 56 5.13 17.83 -3.26
N LEU A 57 4.52 18.40 -4.30
CA LEU A 57 4.53 19.84 -4.55
C LEU A 57 3.88 20.59 -3.38
N MET A 58 2.68 20.18 -2.99
CA MET A 58 1.94 20.80 -1.88
C MET A 58 2.74 20.80 -0.57
N ILE A 59 3.25 19.64 -0.16
CA ILE A 59 4.05 19.50 1.06
C ILE A 59 5.30 20.38 0.97
N LYS A 60 6.03 20.35 -0.15
CA LYS A 60 7.26 21.15 -0.32
C LYS A 60 7.01 22.65 -0.22
N HIS A 61 5.86 23.15 -0.68
CA HIS A 61 5.56 24.58 -0.70
C HIS A 61 4.93 25.13 0.58
N TYR A 62 4.20 24.29 1.31
CA TYR A 62 3.43 24.71 2.48
C TYR A 62 4.01 24.24 3.82
N THR A 63 5.08 23.45 3.81
CA THR A 63 5.74 22.94 5.02
C THR A 63 7.26 23.05 4.92
N ASN A 64 7.95 22.97 6.06
CA ASN A 64 9.38 22.81 6.21
C ASN A 64 9.74 21.39 6.70
N GLY A 65 11.03 21.05 6.71
CA GLY A 65 11.47 19.77 7.29
C GLY A 65 11.14 19.71 8.78
N GLY A 66 10.60 18.59 9.24
CA GLY A 66 10.13 18.40 10.61
C GLY A 66 8.70 18.87 10.91
N ASP A 67 8.01 19.50 9.95
CA ASP A 67 6.59 19.86 10.08
C ASP A 67 5.68 18.62 9.97
N PHE A 68 4.43 18.74 10.42
CA PHE A 68 3.44 17.68 10.50
C PHE A 68 2.36 17.78 9.42
N VAL A 69 2.18 16.70 8.66
CA VAL A 69 1.19 16.60 7.58
C VAL A 69 0.08 15.60 7.95
N LEU A 70 -1.18 16.01 7.82
CA LEU A 70 -2.34 15.14 8.01
C LEU A 70 -2.95 14.72 6.67
N ASP A 71 -3.25 13.43 6.54
CA ASP A 71 -4.16 12.90 5.51
C ASP A 71 -5.29 12.09 6.20
N PRO A 72 -6.49 12.68 6.38
CA PRO A 72 -7.59 12.03 7.11
C PRO A 72 -8.28 10.92 6.32
N MET A 73 -7.87 10.65 5.07
CA MET A 73 -8.43 9.62 4.18
C MET A 73 -7.29 9.04 3.33
N CYS A 74 -6.28 8.47 4.00
CA CYS A 74 -4.95 8.28 3.43
C CYS A 74 -4.87 7.21 2.33
N GLY A 75 -5.83 6.28 2.25
CA GLY A 75 -5.93 5.29 1.19
C GLY A 75 -4.66 4.44 1.05
N SER A 76 -3.91 4.64 -0.04
CA SER A 76 -2.64 3.94 -0.28
C SER A 76 -1.39 4.65 0.28
N GLY A 77 -1.56 5.77 0.99
CA GLY A 77 -0.51 6.44 1.77
C GLY A 77 0.39 7.39 0.98
N THR A 78 0.08 7.76 -0.25
CA THR A 78 0.97 8.59 -1.10
C THR A 78 1.34 9.93 -0.44
N THR A 79 0.41 10.62 0.25
CA THR A 79 0.73 11.85 1.01
C THR A 79 1.86 11.59 2.00
N MET A 80 1.72 10.51 2.78
CA MET A 80 2.67 10.16 3.83
C MET A 80 4.01 9.66 3.28
N ILE A 81 4.00 8.92 2.15
CA ILE A 81 5.23 8.51 1.47
C ILE A 81 6.01 9.76 1.05
N GLU A 82 5.36 10.72 0.39
CA GLU A 82 6.00 11.96 -0.04
C GLU A 82 6.41 12.86 1.13
N ALA A 83 5.60 12.93 2.20
CA ALA A 83 5.97 13.61 3.44
C ALA A 83 7.27 13.04 4.02
N SER A 84 7.35 11.72 4.14
CA SER A 84 8.52 11.01 4.67
C SER A 84 9.77 11.24 3.81
N LEU A 85 9.63 11.16 2.48
CA LEU A 85 10.72 11.43 1.52
C LEU A 85 11.18 12.90 1.51
N LEU A 86 10.36 13.80 2.02
CA LEU A 86 10.71 15.21 2.24
C LEU A 86 11.13 15.49 3.68
N GLY A 87 11.20 14.49 4.57
CA GLY A 87 11.59 14.68 5.97
C GLY A 87 10.53 15.41 6.82
N ARG A 88 9.24 15.24 6.50
CA ARG A 88 8.10 15.71 7.32
C ARG A 88 7.54 14.55 8.13
N TYR A 89 6.98 14.84 9.30
CA TYR A 89 6.13 13.90 10.01
C TYR A 89 4.76 13.86 9.35
N SER A 90 4.07 12.72 9.46
CA SER A 90 2.74 12.58 8.91
C SER A 90 1.85 11.66 9.72
N THR A 91 0.56 11.96 9.73
CA THR A 91 -0.50 11.09 10.25
C THR A 91 -1.48 10.79 9.12
N GLY A 92 -1.68 9.51 8.83
CA GLY A 92 -2.68 9.02 7.90
C GLY A 92 -3.80 8.30 8.62
N ILE A 93 -5.04 8.50 8.19
CA ILE A 93 -6.21 7.83 8.77
C ILE A 93 -7.03 7.22 7.65
N ASP A 94 -7.43 5.97 7.83
CA ASP A 94 -8.37 5.32 6.92
C ASP A 94 -9.27 4.35 7.68
N LEU A 95 -10.50 4.21 7.19
CA LEU A 95 -11.50 3.30 7.76
C LEU A 95 -11.33 1.87 7.23
N ASP A 96 -10.80 1.72 6.01
CA ASP A 96 -10.62 0.41 5.37
C ASP A 96 -9.35 -0.29 5.90
N PRO A 97 -9.47 -1.50 6.49
CA PRO A 97 -8.33 -2.26 7.00
C PRO A 97 -7.26 -2.56 5.94
N ILE A 98 -7.66 -2.73 4.67
CA ILE A 98 -6.71 -2.97 3.59
C ILE A 98 -5.93 -1.69 3.26
N SER A 99 -6.61 -0.55 3.16
CA SER A 99 -5.98 0.77 2.98
C SER A 99 -5.02 1.11 4.11
N TYR A 100 -5.43 0.88 5.36
CA TYR A 100 -4.58 0.97 6.54
C TYR A 100 -3.30 0.13 6.38
N LEU A 101 -3.44 -1.16 6.05
CA LEU A 101 -2.30 -2.07 5.90
C LEU A 101 -1.37 -1.63 4.77
N ILE A 102 -1.93 -1.18 3.62
CA ILE A 102 -1.16 -0.67 2.48
C ILE A 102 -0.36 0.56 2.92
N SER A 103 -1.02 1.56 3.49
CA SER A 103 -0.40 2.82 3.92
C SER A 103 0.69 2.56 4.94
N LYS A 104 0.40 1.76 5.97
CA LYS A 104 1.34 1.42 7.04
C LYS A 104 2.61 0.77 6.48
N VAL A 105 2.47 -0.27 5.67
CA VAL A 105 3.64 -0.95 5.09
C VAL A 105 4.37 -0.04 4.10
N ALA A 106 3.65 0.78 3.32
CA ALA A 106 4.26 1.67 2.35
C ALA A 106 5.10 2.78 3.02
N THR A 107 4.81 3.14 4.26
CA THR A 107 5.51 4.22 4.97
C THR A 107 6.36 3.75 6.14
N THR A 108 6.54 2.44 6.31
CA THR A 108 7.43 1.88 7.34
C THR A 108 8.78 1.55 6.73
N PRO A 109 9.86 2.26 7.09
CA PRO A 109 11.22 1.91 6.68
C PRO A 109 11.68 0.64 7.41
N ILE A 110 12.23 -0.32 6.69
CA ILE A 110 12.68 -1.60 7.27
C ILE A 110 14.12 -1.87 6.84
N GLU A 111 14.94 -2.20 7.83
CA GLU A 111 16.36 -2.48 7.64
C GLU A 111 16.59 -3.75 6.81
N ASP A 112 17.68 -3.77 6.06
CA ASP A 112 17.93 -4.83 5.08
C ASP A 112 18.05 -6.22 5.73
N ASN A 113 18.72 -6.32 6.88
CA ASN A 113 18.84 -7.57 7.65
C ASN A 113 17.47 -8.14 8.08
N ARG A 114 16.51 -7.28 8.46
CA ARG A 114 15.14 -7.69 8.81
C ARG A 114 14.38 -8.15 7.56
N ILE A 115 14.59 -7.51 6.42
CA ILE A 115 14.03 -7.96 5.14
C ILE A 115 14.61 -9.31 4.72
N GLU A 116 15.92 -9.53 4.88
CA GLU A 116 16.58 -10.81 4.58
C GLU A 116 16.02 -11.96 5.42
N PHE A 117 15.67 -11.71 6.68
CA PHE A 117 14.97 -12.68 7.51
C PHE A 117 13.67 -13.15 6.83
N LEU A 118 12.83 -12.22 6.35
CA LEU A 118 11.60 -12.58 5.64
C LEU A 118 11.89 -13.35 4.35
N THR A 119 12.77 -12.83 3.50
CA THR A 119 12.97 -13.39 2.15
C THR A 119 13.70 -14.72 2.15
N ASN A 120 14.51 -15.00 3.18
CA ASN A 120 15.34 -16.21 3.25
C ASN A 120 14.81 -17.18 4.31
N LYS A 121 14.76 -16.77 5.58
CA LYS A 121 14.46 -17.66 6.71
C LYS A 121 12.97 -18.03 6.75
N PHE A 122 12.08 -17.03 6.70
CA PHE A 122 10.64 -17.30 6.70
C PHE A 122 10.19 -18.06 5.45
N VAL A 123 10.59 -17.59 4.25
CA VAL A 123 10.27 -18.29 2.99
C VAL A 123 10.84 -19.72 2.95
N GLY A 124 12.08 -19.92 3.44
CA GLY A 124 12.69 -21.24 3.55
C GLY A 124 11.88 -22.18 4.45
N SER A 125 11.55 -21.73 5.66
CA SER A 125 10.73 -22.51 6.60
C SER A 125 9.33 -22.81 6.04
N LEU A 126 8.70 -21.82 5.41
CA LEU A 126 7.40 -21.98 4.77
C LEU A 126 7.44 -23.09 3.70
N LYS A 127 8.48 -23.11 2.85
CA LYS A 127 8.67 -24.15 1.82
C LYS A 127 8.83 -25.55 2.41
N GLU A 128 9.51 -25.67 3.55
CA GLU A 128 9.69 -26.94 4.23
C GLU A 128 8.37 -27.46 4.79
N LYS A 129 7.58 -26.57 5.42
CA LYS A 129 6.31 -26.91 6.08
C LYS A 129 5.14 -27.11 5.11
N MET A 130 5.12 -26.40 3.98
CA MET A 130 4.05 -26.44 2.99
C MET A 130 4.08 -27.73 2.15
N LYS A 131 3.87 -28.88 2.81
CA LYS A 131 3.73 -30.19 2.17
C LYS A 131 2.25 -30.46 1.84
N PRO A 132 1.95 -31.22 0.77
CA PRO A 132 0.56 -31.53 0.39
C PRO A 132 -0.29 -32.09 1.54
N ASN A 133 0.29 -32.94 2.38
CA ASN A 133 -0.42 -33.54 3.52
C ASN A 133 -0.68 -32.52 4.65
N ALA A 134 0.16 -31.50 4.81
CA ALA A 134 -0.04 -30.45 5.80
C ALA A 134 -1.16 -29.49 5.34
N VAL A 135 -1.09 -29.04 4.09
CA VAL A 135 -2.10 -28.14 3.49
C VAL A 135 -3.47 -28.81 3.44
N LYS A 136 -3.56 -30.11 3.09
CA LYS A 136 -4.83 -30.85 3.04
C LYS A 136 -5.57 -30.93 4.38
N LYS A 137 -4.87 -30.77 5.51
CA LYS A 137 -5.46 -30.80 6.86
C LYS A 137 -6.11 -29.48 7.27
N ILE A 138 -5.91 -28.42 6.49
CA ILE A 138 -6.52 -27.11 6.77
C ILE A 138 -8.01 -27.19 6.48
N ASP A 139 -8.80 -26.80 7.47
CA ASP A 139 -10.23 -26.65 7.37
C ASP A 139 -10.57 -25.41 6.52
N LEU A 140 -11.60 -25.55 5.69
CA LEU A 140 -12.11 -24.43 4.90
C LEU A 140 -13.08 -23.62 5.77
N PRO A 141 -13.10 -22.28 5.60
CA PRO A 141 -14.06 -21.45 6.31
C PRO A 141 -15.48 -21.83 5.89
N THR A 142 -16.37 -21.78 6.86
CA THR A 142 -17.81 -21.85 6.64
C THR A 142 -18.30 -20.62 5.88
N ASP A 143 -19.47 -20.70 5.26
CA ASP A 143 -20.09 -19.55 4.59
C ASP A 143 -20.47 -18.43 5.57
N GLU A 144 -20.61 -18.73 6.87
CA GLU A 144 -20.81 -17.71 7.91
C GLU A 144 -19.52 -16.93 8.20
N GLU A 145 -18.37 -17.63 8.21
CA GLU A 145 -17.06 -17.02 8.45
C GLU A 145 -16.55 -16.23 7.24
N PHE A 146 -16.75 -16.78 6.03
CA PHE A 146 -16.41 -16.11 4.80
C PHE A 146 -17.37 -16.52 3.67
N PRO A 147 -18.44 -15.73 3.46
CA PRO A 147 -19.44 -16.02 2.43
C PRO A 147 -18.81 -16.22 1.06
N ASN A 148 -19.16 -17.33 0.40
CA ASN A 148 -18.69 -17.67 -0.95
C ASN A 148 -17.16 -17.88 -1.04
N ALA A 149 -16.47 -18.12 0.08
CA ALA A 149 -15.03 -18.35 0.13
C ALA A 149 -14.56 -19.43 -0.86
N SER A 150 -15.12 -20.64 -0.73
CA SER A 150 -14.75 -21.78 -1.53
C SER A 150 -15.96 -22.68 -1.76
N PRO A 151 -16.19 -23.21 -2.98
CA PRO A 151 -15.35 -23.12 -4.16
C PRO A 151 -15.59 -21.87 -5.03
N PHE A 152 -16.47 -20.95 -4.60
CA PHE A 152 -16.92 -19.84 -5.44
C PHE A 152 -15.77 -18.87 -5.77
N TRP A 153 -15.20 -18.18 -4.77
CA TRP A 153 -14.08 -17.26 -5.02
C TRP A 153 -12.75 -17.98 -5.20
N PHE A 154 -12.52 -19.06 -4.46
CA PHE A 154 -11.27 -19.81 -4.48
C PHE A 154 -11.50 -21.30 -4.61
N ARG A 155 -10.68 -21.98 -5.41
CA ARG A 155 -10.64 -23.45 -5.44
C ARG A 155 -10.26 -23.97 -4.04
N PRO A 156 -10.83 -25.11 -3.57
CA PRO A 156 -10.58 -25.64 -2.23
C PRO A 156 -9.09 -25.78 -1.88
N GLU A 157 -8.27 -26.22 -2.81
CA GLU A 157 -6.82 -26.35 -2.64
C GLU A 157 -6.13 -24.99 -2.52
N VAL A 158 -6.54 -23.99 -3.31
CA VAL A 158 -5.98 -22.64 -3.27
C VAL A 158 -6.34 -21.95 -1.94
N MET A 159 -7.59 -22.10 -1.50
CA MET A 159 -8.03 -21.52 -0.22
C MET A 159 -7.24 -22.10 0.96
N ARG A 160 -7.03 -23.42 0.99
CA ARG A 160 -6.19 -24.06 2.02
C ARG A 160 -4.74 -23.57 1.98
N GLU A 161 -4.17 -23.37 0.79
CA GLU A 161 -2.81 -22.83 0.66
C GLU A 161 -2.71 -21.38 1.16
N LEU A 162 -3.69 -20.53 0.84
CA LEU A 162 -3.74 -19.15 1.33
C LEU A 162 -3.86 -19.10 2.86
N ILE A 163 -4.76 -19.92 3.43
CA ILE A 163 -4.93 -20.04 4.89
C ILE A 163 -3.66 -20.57 5.53
N PHE A 164 -3.05 -21.61 4.97
CA PHE A 164 -1.79 -22.16 5.48
C PHE A 164 -0.72 -21.07 5.53
N ILE A 165 -0.51 -20.32 4.44
CA ILE A 165 0.49 -19.25 4.40
C ILE A 165 0.17 -18.16 5.43
N ARG A 166 -1.11 -17.75 5.55
CA ARG A 166 -1.58 -16.78 6.55
C ARG A 166 -1.21 -17.23 7.97
N ASP A 167 -1.54 -18.47 8.33
CA ASP A 167 -1.34 -18.98 9.68
C ASP A 167 0.14 -19.11 10.03
N GLN A 168 1.01 -19.43 9.05
CA GLN A 168 2.45 -19.42 9.27
C GLN A 168 3.01 -18.02 9.59
N MET A 169 2.31 -16.94 9.27
CA MET A 169 2.77 -15.58 9.59
C MET A 169 2.73 -15.28 11.09
N ASP A 170 1.98 -16.05 11.89
CA ASP A 170 1.94 -15.87 13.34
C ASP A 170 3.28 -16.19 14.01
N GLU A 171 4.14 -16.97 13.35
CA GLU A 171 5.51 -17.25 13.78
C GLU A 171 6.46 -16.04 13.60
N ILE A 172 6.04 -15.03 12.84
CA ILE A 172 6.82 -13.80 12.66
C ILE A 172 6.56 -12.90 13.87
N GLU A 173 7.46 -12.90 14.85
CA GLU A 173 7.36 -12.08 16.07
C GLU A 173 7.26 -10.58 15.77
N ASP A 174 8.02 -10.15 14.78
CA ASP A 174 8.11 -8.77 14.35
C ASP A 174 6.85 -8.32 13.59
N SER A 175 6.08 -7.41 14.20
CA SER A 175 4.80 -6.96 13.65
C SER A 175 4.91 -6.27 12.29
N GLU A 176 5.98 -5.52 12.04
CA GLU A 176 6.16 -4.82 10.75
C GLU A 176 6.45 -5.84 9.64
N LEU A 177 7.28 -6.84 9.93
CA LEU A 177 7.56 -7.93 9.00
C LEU A 177 6.31 -8.79 8.74
N ARG A 178 5.49 -9.01 9.78
CA ARG A 178 4.21 -9.70 9.65
C ARG A 178 3.25 -8.92 8.74
N ASP A 179 3.18 -7.60 8.89
CA ASP A 179 2.36 -6.74 8.03
C ASP A 179 2.84 -6.75 6.57
N VAL A 180 4.15 -6.76 6.33
CA VAL A 180 4.73 -6.96 4.99
C VAL A 180 4.32 -8.29 4.37
N ALA A 181 4.35 -9.38 5.15
CA ALA A 181 3.92 -10.69 4.69
C ALA A 181 2.41 -10.71 4.37
N LYS A 182 1.56 -10.14 5.25
CA LYS A 182 0.11 -10.01 5.03
C LYS A 182 -0.21 -9.22 3.77
N LEU A 183 0.45 -8.07 3.56
CA LEU A 183 0.27 -7.26 2.35
C LEU A 183 0.67 -8.05 1.09
N SER A 184 1.76 -8.83 1.18
CA SER A 184 2.25 -9.64 0.08
C SER A 184 1.27 -10.77 -0.29
N LEU A 185 0.58 -11.36 0.69
CA LEU A 185 -0.49 -12.34 0.47
C LEU A 185 -1.75 -11.68 -0.11
N SER A 186 -2.16 -10.52 0.42
CA SER A 186 -3.29 -9.74 -0.11
C SER A 186 -3.11 -9.41 -1.59
N ASN A 187 -1.89 -9.04 -1.99
CA ASN A 187 -1.54 -8.74 -3.38
C ASN A 187 -1.83 -9.87 -4.37
N ILE A 188 -1.76 -11.14 -3.94
CA ILE A 188 -1.96 -12.29 -4.82
C ILE A 188 -3.37 -12.87 -4.75
N ALA A 189 -4.18 -12.46 -3.76
CA ALA A 189 -5.50 -13.05 -3.50
C ALA A 189 -6.36 -13.04 -4.77
N ARG A 190 -6.46 -11.91 -5.46
CA ARG A 190 -7.22 -11.83 -6.72
C ARG A 190 -6.58 -12.67 -7.83
N ASP A 191 -5.26 -12.68 -7.94
CA ASP A 191 -4.53 -13.35 -9.01
C ASP A 191 -4.64 -14.88 -8.99
N VAL A 192 -4.81 -15.47 -7.81
CA VAL A 192 -4.98 -16.92 -7.62
C VAL A 192 -6.45 -17.32 -7.45
N SER A 193 -7.37 -16.36 -7.42
CA SER A 193 -8.81 -16.59 -7.31
C SER A 193 -9.47 -16.97 -8.64
N ASN A 194 -10.78 -17.27 -8.59
CA ASN A 194 -11.65 -17.46 -9.76
C ASN A 194 -12.20 -16.13 -10.33
N ALA A 195 -11.80 -14.97 -9.82
CA ALA A 195 -12.29 -13.67 -10.28
C ALA A 195 -11.81 -13.36 -11.71
N ASP A 196 -12.66 -12.70 -12.51
CA ASP A 196 -12.26 -12.22 -13.83
C ASP A 196 -11.16 -11.14 -13.69
N PRO A 197 -10.00 -11.31 -14.33
CA PRO A 197 -8.92 -10.33 -14.32
C PRO A 197 -9.17 -9.09 -15.18
N ARG A 198 -10.14 -9.12 -16.10
CA ARG A 198 -10.43 -8.02 -17.02
C ARG A 198 -11.36 -6.99 -16.38
N ASP A 199 -12.15 -7.40 -15.40
CA ASP A 199 -13.03 -6.49 -14.68
C ASP A 199 -12.31 -5.80 -13.53
N ILE A 200 -12.65 -4.55 -13.25
CA ILE A 200 -12.15 -3.82 -12.08
C ILE A 200 -12.89 -4.32 -10.82
N PHE A 201 -14.18 -4.60 -10.96
CA PHE A 201 -15.00 -5.23 -9.93
C PHE A 201 -14.83 -6.76 -9.96
N PRO A 202 -14.88 -7.44 -8.82
CA PRO A 202 -14.88 -8.89 -8.81
C PRO A 202 -16.20 -9.41 -9.38
N GLN A 203 -16.24 -9.66 -10.69
CA GLN A 203 -17.29 -10.44 -11.33
C GLN A 203 -16.75 -11.83 -11.66
N ARG A 204 -17.62 -12.84 -11.58
CA ARG A 204 -17.31 -14.16 -12.12
C ARG A 204 -17.45 -14.09 -13.62
N ASP A 205 -16.43 -14.54 -14.35
CA ASP A 205 -16.61 -14.81 -15.77
C ASP A 205 -17.71 -15.88 -15.90
N LYS A 206 -18.73 -15.58 -16.72
CA LYS A 206 -19.91 -16.43 -16.85
C LYS A 206 -19.59 -17.69 -17.66
N ASP A 207 -18.51 -17.67 -18.42
CA ASP A 207 -18.13 -18.77 -19.31
C ASP A 207 -16.68 -19.24 -19.03
N LEU A 208 -16.58 -20.41 -18.41
CA LEU A 208 -15.37 -21.25 -18.21
C LEU A 208 -14.39 -20.83 -17.09
N LEU A 209 -13.74 -21.84 -16.49
CA LEU A 209 -12.54 -21.66 -15.67
C LEU A 209 -11.39 -21.23 -16.61
N VAL A 210 -11.33 -19.94 -17.00
CA VAL A 210 -10.44 -19.43 -18.05
C VAL A 210 -8.94 -19.49 -17.67
N ARG A 211 -8.59 -19.62 -16.38
CA ARG A 211 -7.19 -19.57 -15.94
C ARG A 211 -6.67 -20.91 -15.41
N GLU A 212 -5.49 -21.28 -15.88
CA GLU A 212 -4.68 -22.29 -15.22
C GLU A 212 -4.42 -21.89 -13.77
N ARG A 213 -4.45 -22.89 -12.88
CA ARG A 213 -4.12 -22.68 -11.47
C ARG A 213 -2.69 -22.18 -11.37
N LYS A 214 -2.51 -21.00 -10.78
CA LYS A 214 -1.19 -20.51 -10.38
C LYS A 214 -0.74 -21.20 -9.09
N ASP A 215 0.56 -21.36 -8.94
CA ASP A 215 1.19 -21.83 -7.71
C ASP A 215 1.15 -20.71 -6.66
N VAL A 216 0.36 -20.89 -5.61
CA VAL A 216 0.13 -19.89 -4.56
C VAL A 216 1.42 -19.53 -3.83
N TYR A 217 2.27 -20.51 -3.53
CA TYR A 217 3.56 -20.29 -2.86
C TYR A 217 4.47 -19.44 -3.75
N LEU A 218 4.59 -19.78 -5.03
CA LEU A 218 5.45 -19.05 -5.96
C LEU A 218 4.97 -17.61 -6.17
N GLU A 219 3.67 -17.39 -6.32
CA GLU A 219 3.09 -16.05 -6.44
C GLU A 219 3.32 -15.24 -5.16
N PHE A 220 3.16 -15.85 -3.99
CA PHE A 220 3.44 -15.20 -2.70
C PHE A 220 4.90 -14.76 -2.60
N VAL A 221 5.86 -15.64 -2.91
CA VAL A 221 7.29 -15.31 -2.89
C VAL A 221 7.63 -14.20 -3.89
N ARG A 222 7.03 -14.21 -5.09
CA ARG A 222 7.19 -13.13 -6.09
C ARG A 222 6.65 -11.80 -5.57
N SER A 223 5.48 -11.83 -4.94
CA SER A 223 4.86 -10.67 -4.31
C SER A 223 5.73 -10.11 -3.18
N LEU A 224 6.19 -10.96 -2.26
CA LEU A 224 7.06 -10.59 -1.15
C LEU A 224 8.36 -9.96 -1.65
N LYS A 225 8.98 -10.54 -2.68
CA LYS A 225 10.19 -9.96 -3.30
C LYS A 225 9.95 -8.58 -3.90
N ARG A 226 8.81 -8.37 -4.57
CA ARG A 226 8.43 -7.08 -5.17
C ARG A 226 8.20 -6.03 -4.09
N VAL A 227 7.45 -6.38 -3.05
CA VAL A 227 7.13 -5.51 -1.90
C VAL A 227 8.41 -5.11 -1.17
N THR A 228 9.24 -6.08 -0.78
CA THR A 228 10.49 -5.83 -0.05
C THR A 228 11.50 -5.02 -0.86
N THR A 229 11.57 -5.20 -2.18
CA THR A 229 12.40 -4.37 -3.07
C THR A 229 11.98 -2.90 -3.06
N LYS A 230 10.67 -2.63 -2.99
CA LYS A 230 10.15 -1.26 -2.88
C LYS A 230 10.44 -0.66 -1.50
N ILE A 231 10.27 -1.44 -0.43
CA ILE A 231 10.57 -1.01 0.95
C ILE A 231 12.05 -0.64 1.09
N ARG A 232 12.97 -1.43 0.51
CA ARG A 232 14.40 -1.08 0.47
C ARG A 232 14.66 0.30 -0.16
N LYS A 233 14.02 0.57 -1.30
CA LYS A 233 14.16 1.86 -2.00
C LYS A 233 13.60 3.01 -1.18
N PHE A 234 12.47 2.81 -0.51
CA PHE A 234 11.89 3.82 0.39
C PHE A 234 12.78 4.06 1.61
N THR A 235 13.27 2.99 2.24
CA THR A 235 14.16 3.06 3.42
C THR A 235 15.45 3.81 3.12
N LEU A 236 16.02 3.65 1.91
CA LEU A 236 17.19 4.41 1.46
C LEU A 236 16.89 5.89 1.17
N GLY A 237 15.62 6.23 0.91
CA GLY A 237 15.19 7.57 0.52
C GLY A 237 14.69 8.43 1.68
N VAL A 238 14.61 7.88 2.89
CA VAL A 238 14.17 8.60 4.10
C VAL A 238 15.31 8.75 5.08
N GLU A 239 15.39 9.91 5.73
CA GLU A 239 16.43 10.20 6.72
C GLU A 239 16.10 9.61 8.10
N ASN A 240 14.80 9.55 8.44
CA ASN A 240 14.31 9.10 9.75
C ASN A 240 13.29 7.95 9.60
N LYS A 241 13.30 7.03 10.58
CA LYS A 241 12.43 5.83 10.56
C LYS A 241 11.00 6.08 11.05
N ASN A 242 10.78 7.10 11.86
CA ASN A 242 9.51 7.36 12.54
C ASN A 242 8.82 8.63 12.01
N LEU A 243 8.65 8.72 10.69
CA LEU A 243 8.06 9.89 10.02
C LEU A 243 6.57 9.73 9.71
N ALA A 244 5.98 8.55 9.89
CA ALA A 244 4.60 8.29 9.53
C ALA A 244 3.87 7.46 10.60
N GLU A 245 2.72 7.97 11.05
CA GLU A 245 1.75 7.27 11.88
C GLU A 245 0.53 6.94 11.02
N VAL A 246 0.02 5.70 11.09
CA VAL A 246 -1.21 5.29 10.40
C VAL A 246 -2.22 4.82 11.43
N ILE A 247 -3.43 5.33 11.35
CA ILE A 247 -4.52 5.03 12.27
C ILE A 247 -5.64 4.35 11.47
N LEU A 248 -6.03 3.15 11.89
CA LEU A 248 -7.26 2.50 11.41
C LEU A 248 -8.42 3.12 12.18
N GLY A 249 -9.26 3.91 11.50
CA GLY A 249 -10.35 4.60 12.19
C GLY A 249 -11.19 5.53 11.33
N ASP A 250 -12.25 6.04 11.95
CA ASP A 250 -13.12 7.05 11.38
C ASP A 250 -12.51 8.44 11.61
N SER A 251 -12.16 9.13 10.53
CA SER A 251 -11.55 10.46 10.58
C SER A 251 -12.46 11.57 11.13
N ARG A 252 -13.73 11.28 11.42
CA ARG A 252 -14.60 12.18 12.19
C ARG A 252 -14.35 12.11 13.71
N LYS A 253 -13.59 11.11 14.17
CA LYS A 253 -13.33 10.81 15.59
C LYS A 253 -11.86 10.96 15.95
N ILE A 254 -11.15 11.85 15.26
CA ILE A 254 -9.71 12.06 15.49
C ILE A 254 -9.51 12.71 16.86
N GLU A 255 -8.84 12.00 17.77
CA GLU A 255 -8.42 12.52 19.08
C GLU A 255 -7.01 13.13 18.96
N LYS A 256 -6.89 14.22 18.19
CA LYS A 256 -5.65 15.02 18.09
C LYS A 256 -6.00 16.48 18.33
N GLU A 257 -5.09 17.22 18.96
CA GLU A 257 -5.26 18.65 19.23
C GLU A 257 -5.33 19.45 17.92
N SER A 258 -6.15 20.51 17.88
CA SER A 258 -6.44 21.26 16.64
C SER A 258 -5.21 21.94 16.01
N ASP A 259 -4.17 22.21 16.79
CA ASP A 259 -2.94 22.89 16.35
C ASP A 259 -1.75 21.92 16.16
N THR A 260 -2.02 20.63 15.95
CA THR A 260 -0.96 19.61 15.80
C THR A 260 -0.35 19.57 14.39
N PHE A 261 -1.07 20.03 13.37
CA PHE A 261 -0.72 19.81 11.96
C PHE A 261 -0.50 21.13 11.21
N ASP A 262 0.61 21.20 10.48
CA ASP A 262 0.97 22.36 9.65
C ASP A 262 0.29 22.33 8.28
N LEU A 263 -0.06 21.13 7.78
CA LEU A 263 -0.74 20.95 6.50
C LEU A 263 -1.70 19.77 6.53
N VAL A 264 -2.92 19.99 6.03
CA VAL A 264 -3.83 18.90 5.64
C VAL A 264 -3.74 18.69 4.13
N CYS A 265 -3.27 17.53 3.69
CA CYS A 265 -3.14 17.18 2.28
C CYS A 265 -3.83 15.84 2.03
N THR A 266 -4.90 15.84 1.23
CA THR A 266 -5.73 14.65 1.04
C THR A 266 -6.43 14.64 -0.32
N SER A 267 -6.72 13.44 -0.83
CA SER A 267 -7.57 13.20 -1.98
C SER A 267 -8.81 12.44 -1.50
N PRO A 268 -9.92 13.15 -1.19
CA PRO A 268 -11.10 12.50 -0.61
C PRO A 268 -11.71 11.46 -1.56
N PRO A 269 -12.46 10.48 -1.04
CA PRO A 269 -13.11 9.47 -1.87
C PRO A 269 -14.11 10.14 -2.81
N TYR A 270 -13.98 9.82 -4.10
CA TYR A 270 -14.92 10.26 -5.13
C TYR A 270 -16.21 9.42 -5.06
N ALA A 271 -17.05 9.67 -4.06
CA ALA A 271 -18.22 8.86 -3.72
C ALA A 271 -19.20 8.60 -4.88
N TYR A 272 -19.25 9.49 -5.88
CA TYR A 272 -20.10 9.32 -7.06
C TYR A 272 -19.39 8.72 -8.28
N ALA A 273 -18.07 8.59 -8.25
CA ALA A 273 -17.28 8.13 -9.39
C ALA A 273 -16.69 6.73 -9.18
N MET A 274 -16.45 6.32 -7.94
CA MET A 274 -15.81 5.06 -7.59
C MET A 274 -16.43 4.48 -6.32
N ASP A 275 -16.64 3.17 -6.33
CA ASP A 275 -17.07 2.41 -5.15
C ASP A 275 -15.83 1.99 -4.35
N TYR A 276 -15.65 2.58 -3.17
CA TYR A 276 -14.55 2.31 -2.24
C TYR A 276 -14.85 1.22 -1.19
N PRO A 277 -16.11 1.01 -0.73
CA PRO A 277 -16.46 -0.13 0.10
C PRO A 277 -16.06 -1.45 -0.57
N ARG A 278 -15.12 -2.16 0.06
CA ARG A 278 -14.81 -3.55 -0.26
C ARG A 278 -15.34 -4.39 0.90
N VAL A 279 -16.65 -4.58 0.93
CA VAL A 279 -17.32 -5.44 1.92
C VAL A 279 -17.35 -6.86 1.37
#